data_AF-A0A6N2VAU8-F1
#
_entry.id   AF-A0A6N2VAU8-F1
#
_cell.length_a   1.000
_cell.length_b   1.000
_cell.length_c   1.000
_cell.angle_alpha   90.00
_cell.angle_beta   90.00
_cell.angle_gamma   90.00
#
_symmetry.space_group_name_H-M   'P 1'
#
loop_
_entity.id
_entity.type
_entity.pdbx_description
1 polymer ?
#
loop_
_entity_poly.entity_id
_entity_poly.type
_entity_poly.pdbx_seq_one_letter_code
_entity_poly.pdbx_strand_id
1 'polypeptide(L)'
;MEMYTTPILLNDRQQTILIYKSETPMTFSNLGFHKDVKAYGDTSITTTYITEPYIYREIPPEKSDSGPYYYYWFLLAKDQGAADIANQLAQDNAVLQEAANILMGVE
;
A
#
# COMPACT_ATOMS: atom_id res chain seq x y z
N MET A 1 -2.61 -8.18 -14.87
CA MET A 1 -3.16 -7.83 -13.54
C MET A 1 -2.33 -6.68 -13.00
N GLU A 2 -2.97 -5.57 -12.68
CA GLU A 2 -2.33 -4.40 -12.08
C GLU A 2 -2.93 -4.15 -10.70
N MET A 3 -2.11 -3.64 -9.78
CA MET A 3 -2.45 -3.42 -8.39
C MET A 3 -1.91 -2.06 -7.97
N TYR A 4 -2.76 -1.23 -7.35
CA TYR A 4 -2.32 0.05 -6.79
C TYR A 4 -3.24 0.49 -5.66
N THR A 5 -2.69 1.31 -4.76
CA THR A 5 -3.46 1.95 -3.70
C THR A 5 -3.79 3.38 -4.06
N THR A 6 -4.98 3.87 -3.69
CA THR A 6 -5.34 5.28 -3.80
C THR A 6 -6.12 5.73 -2.57
N PRO A 7 -5.94 6.97 -2.10
CA PRO A 7 -6.85 7.54 -1.12
C PRO A 7 -8.22 7.78 -1.73
N ILE A 8 -9.27 7.60 -0.92
CA ILE A 8 -10.65 7.99 -1.21
C ILE A 8 -11.25 8.71 -0.01
N LEU A 9 -12.27 9.52 -0.25
CA LEU A 9 -13.10 10.07 0.81
C LEU A 9 -14.33 9.18 1.00
N LEU A 10 -14.47 8.60 2.19
CA LEU A 10 -15.60 7.75 2.56
C LEU A 10 -16.20 8.25 3.87
N ASN A 11 -17.47 8.67 3.88
CA ASN A 11 -18.16 9.22 5.05
C ASN A 11 -17.35 10.34 5.74
N ASP A 12 -16.86 11.31 4.96
CA ASP A 12 -16.03 12.44 5.42
C ASP A 12 -14.70 12.05 6.09
N ARG A 13 -14.26 10.79 5.89
CA ARG A 13 -12.96 10.30 6.37
C ARG A 13 -12.09 9.87 5.19
N GLN A 14 -10.83 10.25 5.24
CA GLN A 14 -9.84 9.79 4.27
C GLN A 14 -9.50 8.33 4.57
N GLN A 15 -9.73 7.46 3.60
CA GLN A 15 -9.39 6.04 3.66
C GLN A 15 -8.50 5.66 2.48
N THR A 16 -7.71 4.61 2.64
CA THR A 16 -6.94 4.03 1.53
C THR A 16 -7.70 2.82 1.01
N ILE A 17 -7.80 2.69 -0.32
CA ILE A 17 -8.28 1.47 -0.97
C ILE A 17 -7.16 0.83 -1.78
N LEU A 18 -7.24 -0.48 -1.90
CA LEU A 18 -6.48 -1.29 -2.83
C LEU A 18 -7.36 -1.61 -4.04
N ILE A 19 -6.88 -1.27 -5.23
CA ILE A 19 -7.55 -1.55 -6.50
C ILE A 19 -6.79 -2.63 -7.24
N TYR A 20 -7.46 -3.73 -7.55
CA TYR A 20 -7.01 -4.73 -8.53
C TYR A 20 -7.69 -4.48 -9.85
N LYS A 21 -6.90 -4.35 -10.92
CA LYS A 21 -7.36 -4.27 -12.31
C LYS A 21 -6.97 -5.55 -13.04
N SER A 22 -7.95 -6.20 -13.65
CA SER A 22 -7.76 -7.47 -14.38
C SER A 22 -8.56 -7.49 -15.68
N GLU A 23 -8.02 -8.15 -16.71
CA GLU A 23 -8.76 -8.41 -17.97
C GLU A 23 -9.75 -9.57 -17.83
N THR A 24 -9.55 -10.43 -16.83
CA THR A 24 -10.41 -11.60 -16.55
C THR A 24 -11.01 -11.53 -15.16
N PRO A 25 -12.17 -12.19 -14.92
CA PRO A 25 -12.75 -12.32 -13.58
C PRO A 25 -11.75 -12.93 -12.60
N MET A 26 -11.70 -12.38 -11.38
CA MET A 26 -10.82 -12.87 -10.32
C MET A 26 -11.64 -13.35 -9.13
N THR A 27 -11.11 -14.37 -8.45
CA THR A 27 -11.64 -14.85 -7.17
C THR A 27 -10.60 -14.60 -6.09
N PHE A 28 -11.04 -14.18 -4.91
CA PHE A 28 -10.17 -13.86 -3.78
C PHE A 28 -10.60 -14.70 -2.58
N SER A 29 -9.71 -15.59 -2.12
CA SER A 29 -10.04 -16.55 -1.06
C SER A 29 -10.01 -15.95 0.34
N ASN A 30 -9.24 -14.88 0.52
CA ASN A 30 -9.17 -13.96 1.66
C ASN A 30 -7.89 -13.15 1.47
N LEU A 31 -8.01 -11.85 1.25
CA LEU A 31 -6.86 -10.96 1.39
C LEU A 31 -6.77 -10.64 2.88
N GLY A 32 -5.78 -11.21 3.58
CA GLY A 32 -5.56 -10.90 5.00
C GLY A 32 -4.73 -9.62 5.20
N PHE A 33 -3.71 -9.44 4.36
CA PHE A 33 -2.80 -8.30 4.41
C PHE A 33 -2.37 -7.88 3.01
N HIS A 34 -2.17 -6.59 2.82
CA HIS A 34 -1.54 -6.01 1.63
C HIS A 34 -0.31 -5.20 2.05
N LYS A 35 0.80 -5.36 1.33
CA LYS A 35 2.02 -4.57 1.53
C LYS A 35 2.23 -3.64 0.35
N ASP A 36 2.30 -2.35 0.64
CA ASP A 36 2.67 -1.31 -0.32
C ASP A 36 4.12 -0.89 -0.05
N VAL A 37 4.98 -1.01 -1.06
CA VAL A 37 6.40 -0.64 -0.96
C VAL A 37 6.64 0.54 -1.86
N LYS A 38 7.00 1.68 -1.28
CA LYS A 38 7.33 2.91 -2.00
C LYS A 38 8.82 3.17 -1.88
N ALA A 39 9.49 3.25 -3.03
CA ALA A 39 10.90 3.62 -3.10
C ALA A 39 11.05 5.15 -3.08
N TYR A 40 11.99 5.64 -2.27
CA TYR A 40 12.36 7.04 -2.12
C TYR A 40 13.90 7.12 -2.22
N GLY A 41 14.41 7.27 -3.44
CA GLY A 41 15.86 7.18 -3.71
C GLY A 41 16.39 5.81 -3.30
N ASP A 42 17.42 5.79 -2.44
CA ASP A 42 18.05 4.57 -1.91
C ASP A 42 17.28 3.94 -0.73
N THR A 43 16.20 4.58 -0.28
CA THR A 43 15.37 4.09 0.83
C THR A 43 14.05 3.52 0.33
N SER A 44 13.46 2.58 1.06
CA SER A 44 12.12 2.09 0.79
C SER A 44 11.27 2.12 2.06
N ILE A 45 10.05 2.64 1.92
CA ILE A 45 9.05 2.63 2.98
C ILE A 45 8.05 1.52 2.65
N THR A 46 7.95 0.53 3.54
CA THR A 46 6.95 -0.53 3.44
C THR A 46 5.79 -0.21 4.37
N THR A 47 4.60 0.02 3.81
CA THR A 47 3.35 0.15 4.57
C THR A 47 2.57 -1.15 4.51
N THR A 48 2.25 -1.73 5.66
CA THR A 48 1.37 -2.90 5.75
C THR A 48 -0.05 -2.47 6.08
N TYR A 49 -1.00 -2.95 5.28
CA TYR A 49 -2.42 -2.74 5.46
C TYR A 49 -3.11 -4.05 5.80
N ILE A 50 -4.08 -3.97 6.70
CA ILE A 50 -5.08 -5.01 6.90
C ILE A 50 -6.16 -4.74 5.85
N THR A 51 -6.35 -5.70 4.96
CA THR A 51 -7.46 -5.68 4.01
C THR A 51 -8.72 -6.11 4.75
N GLU A 52 -9.79 -5.33 4.66
CA GLU A 52 -11.08 -5.84 5.10
C GLU A 52 -11.43 -7.08 4.25
N PRO A 53 -11.94 -8.17 4.86
CA PRO A 53 -12.04 -9.47 4.20
C PRO A 53 -13.12 -9.55 3.10
N TYR A 54 -13.70 -8.42 2.68
CA TYR A 54 -14.74 -8.35 1.66
C TYR A 54 -14.38 -7.36 0.54
N ILE A 55 -14.81 -7.66 -0.68
CA ILE A 55 -14.73 -6.73 -1.81
C ILE A 55 -15.69 -5.58 -1.50
N TYR A 56 -15.15 -4.38 -1.29
CA TYR A 56 -15.94 -3.18 -1.05
C TYR A 56 -16.72 -2.77 -2.31
N ARG A 57 -16.09 -2.89 -3.48
CA ARG A 57 -16.72 -2.62 -4.77
C ARG A 57 -16.15 -3.48 -5.88
N GLU A 58 -17.04 -4.03 -6.69
CA GLU A 58 -16.71 -4.69 -7.96
C GLU A 58 -17.26 -3.86 -9.12
N ILE A 59 -16.41 -3.57 -10.11
CA ILE A 59 -16.78 -2.87 -11.34
C ILE A 59 -16.44 -3.81 -12.49
N PRO A 60 -17.45 -4.45 -13.11
CA PRO A 60 -17.21 -5.30 -14.26
C PRO A 60 -16.93 -4.46 -15.54
N PRO A 61 -16.35 -5.06 -16.59
CA PRO A 61 -15.94 -4.37 -17.82
C PRO A 61 -17.04 -3.51 -18.45
N GLU A 62 -18.29 -3.98 -18.42
CA GLU A 62 -19.43 -3.28 -19.00
C GLU A 62 -19.84 -2.00 -18.24
N LYS A 63 -19.30 -1.79 -17.03
CA LYS A 63 -19.51 -0.59 -16.20
C LYS A 63 -18.22 0.23 -16.02
N SER A 64 -17.14 -0.16 -16.68
CA SER A 64 -15.85 0.50 -16.58
C SER A 64 -15.70 1.58 -17.65
N ASP A 65 -15.47 2.82 -17.22
CA ASP A 65 -15.13 3.93 -18.11
C ASP A 65 -13.67 3.85 -18.63
N SER A 66 -12.87 2.91 -18.12
CA SER A 66 -11.43 2.78 -18.37
C SER A 66 -11.06 1.60 -19.27
N GLY A 67 -12.02 1.02 -19.98
CA GLY A 67 -11.83 -0.11 -20.91
C GLY A 67 -12.30 -1.46 -20.35
N PRO A 68 -12.01 -2.57 -21.06
CA PRO A 68 -12.60 -3.90 -20.80
C PRO A 68 -11.96 -4.61 -19.60
N TYR A 69 -11.91 -3.94 -18.45
CA TYR A 69 -11.25 -4.43 -17.24
C TYR A 69 -12.24 -4.57 -16.10
N TYR A 70 -12.04 -5.62 -15.31
CA TYR A 70 -12.63 -5.79 -13.99
C TYR A 70 -11.82 -4.97 -12.99
N TYR A 71 -12.50 -4.24 -12.12
CA TYR A 71 -11.91 -3.57 -10.97
C TYR A 71 -12.49 -4.12 -9.67
N TYR A 72 -11.61 -4.50 -8.75
CA TYR A 72 -11.98 -4.96 -7.41
C TYR A 72 -11.34 -4.03 -6.38
N TRP A 73 -12.17 -3.42 -5.54
CA TRP A 73 -11.75 -2.46 -4.54
C TRP A 73 -11.83 -3.10 -3.16
N PHE A 74 -10.76 -3.00 -2.40
CA PHE A 74 -10.68 -3.46 -1.01
C PHE A 74 -10.39 -2.28 -0.10
N LEU A 75 -11.16 -2.14 0.97
CA LEU A 75 -10.87 -1.14 2.00
C LEU A 75 -9.63 -1.58 2.79
N LEU A 76 -8.72 -0.65 3.00
CA LEU A 76 -7.49 -0.88 3.76
C LEU A 76 -7.56 -0.13 5.09
N ALA A 77 -7.41 -0.88 6.18
CA ALA A 77 -7.11 -0.33 7.48
C ALA A 77 -5.58 -0.33 7.69
N LYS A 78 -5.03 0.78 8.18
CA LYS A 78 -3.61 0.79 8.59
C LYS A 78 -3.47 -0.05 9.86
N ASP A 79 -2.55 -1.01 9.83
CA ASP A 79 -2.10 -1.65 11.07
C ASP A 79 -1.15 -0.67 11.78
N GLN A 80 -1.63 -0.06 12.87
CA GLN A 80 -0.84 0.92 13.64
C GLN A 80 0.46 0.29 14.15
N GLY A 81 0.47 -1.00 14.52
CA GLY A 81 1.66 -1.68 15.02
C GLY A 81 2.77 -1.82 13.97
N ALA A 82 2.42 -1.98 12.69
CA ALA A 82 3.41 -2.09 11.62
C ALA A 82 3.95 -0.72 11.15
N ALA A 83 3.13 0.33 11.25
CA ALA A 83 3.56 1.70 10.93
C ALA A 83 4.59 2.23 11.93
N ASP A 84 4.42 1.91 13.22
CA ASP A 84 5.40 2.27 14.25
C ASP A 84 6.74 1.54 14.06
N ILE A 85 6.72 0.25 13.71
CA ILE A 85 7.95 -0.52 13.44
C ILE A 85 8.66 -0.04 12.17
N ALA A 86 7.93 0.27 11.09
CA ALA A 86 8.52 0.78 9.86
C ALA A 86 9.14 2.19 10.04
N ASN A 87 8.48 3.06 10.82
CA ASN A 87 9.03 4.36 11.17
C ASN A 87 10.27 4.23 12.05
N GLN A 88 10.27 3.30 13.02
CA GLN A 88 11.44 3.01 13.85
C GLN A 88 12.61 2.52 12.99
N LEU A 89 12.38 1.56 12.09
CA LEU A 89 13.42 1.05 11.19
C LEU A 89 13.94 2.10 10.20
N ALA A 90 13.09 3.01 9.73
CA ALA A 90 13.50 4.12 8.87
C ALA A 90 14.34 5.16 9.64
N GLN A 91 13.98 5.46 10.90
CA GLN A 91 14.78 6.31 11.78
C GLN A 91 16.12 5.65 12.13
N ASP A 92 16.12 4.37 12.48
CA ASP A 92 17.33 3.63 12.83
C ASP A 92 18.30 3.57 11.63
N ASN A 93 17.80 3.39 10.40
CA ASN A 93 18.63 3.45 9.20
C ASN A 93 19.18 4.85 8.92
N ALA A 94 18.39 5.91 9.16
CA ALA A 94 18.87 7.29 9.01
C ALA A 94 20.00 7.62 10.01
N VAL A 95 19.85 7.18 11.26
CA VAL A 95 20.88 7.33 12.31
C VAL A 95 22.14 6.55 11.99
N LEU A 96 22.03 5.32 11.49
CA LEU A 96 23.18 4.52 11.07
C LEU A 96 23.93 5.15 9.89
N GLN A 97 23.21 5.75 8.95
CA GLN A 97 23.81 6.41 7.79
C GLN A 97 24.49 7.73 8.16
N GLU A 98 23.92 8.47 9.12
CA GLU A 98 24.55 9.66 9.70
C GLU A 98 25.80 9.29 10.51
N ALA A 99 25.74 8.24 11.33
CA ALA A 99 26.90 7.74 12.08
C ALA A 99 28.03 7.24 11.15
N ALA A 100 27.70 6.59 10.04
CA ALA A 100 28.67 6.18 9.03
C ALA A 100 29.35 7.38 8.36
N ASN A 101 28.60 8.45 8.04
CA ASN A 101 29.17 9.68 7.47
C ASN A 101 30.09 10.42 8.44
N ILE A 102 29.78 10.44 9.74
CA ILE A 102 30.66 11.04 10.76
C ILE A 102 31.97 10.24 10.89
N LEU A 103 31.91 8.91 10.86
CA LEU A 103 33.09 8.04 10.94
C LEU A 103 33.97 8.10 9.68
N MET A 104 33.39 8.34 8.50
CA MET A 104 34.12 8.48 7.23
C MET A 104 34.62 9.91 6.94
N GLY A 105 34.17 10.91 7.71
CA GLY A 105 34.48 12.33 7.53
C GLY A 105 35.51 12.91 8.51
N VAL A 106 36.24 12.06 9.25
CA VAL A 106 37.36 12.51 10.10
C VAL A 106 38.65 12.51 9.26
N GLU A 107 38.89 13.61 8.56
CA GLU A 107 40.25 14.14 8.29
C GLU A 107 40.44 15.44 9.07
#